data_AF-B8CDV3-F1
#
_entry.id   AF-B8CDV3-F1
#
_cell.length_a   1.000
_cell.length_b   1.000
_cell.length_c   1.000
_cell.angle_alpha   90.00
_cell.angle_beta   90.00
_cell.angle_gamma   90.00
#
_symmetry.space_group_name_H-M   'P 1'
#
loop_
_entity.id
_entity.type
_entity.pdbx_description
1 polymer ?
#
loop_
_entity_poly.entity_id
_entity_poly.type
_entity_poly.pdbx_seq_one_letter_code
_entity_poly.pdbx_strand_id
1 'polypeptide(L)'
;MRLLAGIEAPTEGQLYINGCEMTREVEGLMGRKVVPSWMNVGLLLAPAGVPQPVLLDGKPDFDNTRTVMEWIVQVGIDSVEHHCKNSVGQEQMDSTATAALIRSLAQDFASLLQLPTNRCSSVPLDLSPSEQYLFGIACGCMVSVSPIIASMPLESASLDETTSIPYPIILFDELFDTEYSGTVEKCNRGILNLIEHGAVVVSATHRPEYFGSMSSRVITLSGGNVLTDERR
;
A
#
# COMPACT_ATOMS: atom_id res chain seq x y z
N MET A 1 13.70 -3.38 -4.31
CA MET A 1 12.24 -3.15 -4.20
C MET A 1 11.40 -4.38 -4.53
N ARG A 2 11.59 -4.99 -5.70
CA ARG A 2 10.79 -6.15 -6.15
C ARG A 2 10.82 -7.38 -5.23
N LEU A 3 11.96 -7.66 -4.60
CA LEU A 3 12.06 -8.68 -3.53
C LEU A 3 11.14 -8.35 -2.34
N LEU A 4 11.17 -7.12 -1.82
CA LEU A 4 10.32 -6.69 -0.70
C LEU A 4 8.83 -6.75 -1.06
N ALA A 5 8.48 -6.37 -2.30
CA ALA A 5 7.12 -6.47 -2.82
C ALA A 5 6.64 -7.92 -3.02
N GLY A 6 7.53 -8.91 -2.89
CA GLY A 6 7.24 -10.32 -3.15
C GLY A 6 7.09 -10.68 -4.62
N ILE A 7 7.48 -9.79 -5.54
CA ILE A 7 7.39 -10.00 -6.99
C ILE A 7 8.50 -10.94 -7.45
N GLU A 8 9.65 -10.85 -6.79
CA GLU A 8 10.80 -11.73 -6.98
C GLU A 8 11.11 -12.44 -5.67
N ALA A 9 11.77 -13.59 -5.77
CA ALA A 9 12.25 -14.35 -4.62
C ALA A 9 13.78 -14.29 -4.53
N PRO A 10 14.34 -14.28 -3.31
CA PRO A 10 15.79 -14.29 -3.14
C PRO A 10 16.39 -15.57 -3.73
N THR A 11 17.54 -15.45 -4.40
CA THR A 11 18.32 -16.62 -4.85
C THR A 11 19.01 -17.30 -3.68
N GLU A 12 19.50 -16.50 -2.73
CA GLU A 12 20.09 -16.93 -1.46
C GLU A 12 19.61 -16.00 -0.33
N GLY A 13 19.54 -16.52 0.90
CA GLY A 13 19.04 -15.80 2.08
C GLY A 13 17.52 -15.88 2.23
N GLN A 14 17.01 -15.15 3.21
CA GLN A 14 15.61 -15.17 3.63
C GLN A 14 15.06 -13.75 3.74
N LEU A 15 13.79 -13.56 3.38
CA LEU A 15 13.08 -12.29 3.52
C LEU A 15 12.09 -12.41 4.68
N TYR A 16 12.17 -11.48 5.63
CA TYR A 16 11.26 -11.42 6.77
C TYR A 16 10.47 -10.11 6.76
N ILE A 17 9.16 -10.21 6.97
CA ILE A 17 8.27 -9.08 7.20
C ILE A 17 7.56 -9.29 8.52
N ASN A 18 7.68 -8.33 9.44
CA ASN A 18 7.14 -8.44 10.79
C ASN A 18 7.57 -9.73 11.54
N GLY A 19 8.82 -10.15 11.34
CA GLY A 19 9.36 -11.39 11.93
C GLY A 19 8.88 -12.69 11.26
N CYS A 20 7.99 -12.60 10.27
CA CYS A 20 7.50 -13.72 9.50
C CYS A 20 8.29 -13.91 8.21
N GLU A 21 8.73 -15.15 7.94
CA GLU A 21 9.41 -15.48 6.68
C GLU A 21 8.42 -15.41 5.52
N MET A 22 8.78 -14.64 4.49
CA MET A 22 8.04 -14.57 3.23
C MET A 22 8.35 -15.85 2.44
N THR A 23 7.36 -16.72 2.29
CA THR A 23 7.51 -17.98 1.54
C THR A 23 6.85 -17.90 0.17
N ARG A 24 7.32 -18.69 -0.79
CA ARG A 24 6.67 -18.80 -2.11
C ARG A 24 5.32 -19.46 -1.95
N GLU A 25 4.27 -18.86 -2.52
CA GLU A 25 3.07 -19.62 -2.83
C GLU A 25 3.44 -20.79 -3.74
N VAL A 26 2.96 -21.96 -3.39
CA VAL A 26 3.13 -23.18 -4.19
C VAL A 26 2.46 -22.93 -5.55
N GLU A 27 3.19 -23.20 -6.63
CA GLU A 27 2.76 -23.05 -8.02
C GLU A 27 1.32 -23.56 -8.22
N GLY A 28 0.36 -22.65 -8.41
CA GLY A 28 -1.06 -23.02 -8.58
C GLY A 28 -2.04 -21.85 -8.62
N LEU A 29 -1.70 -20.71 -8.00
CA LEU A 29 -2.51 -19.49 -7.95
C LEU A 29 -2.06 -18.40 -8.94
N MET A 30 -1.44 -18.81 -10.06
CA MET A 30 -1.16 -17.93 -11.19
C MET A 30 -2.48 -17.53 -11.87
N GLY A 31 -3.12 -16.46 -11.39
CA GLY A 31 -4.42 -16.06 -11.90
C GLY A 31 -4.87 -14.67 -11.50
N ARG A 32 -4.50 -13.69 -12.33
CA ARG A 32 -5.00 -12.30 -12.45
C ARG A 32 -4.38 -11.25 -11.53
N LYS A 33 -3.78 -10.22 -12.15
CA LYS A 33 -3.63 -8.88 -11.57
C LYS A 33 -5.03 -8.37 -11.20
N VAL A 34 -5.39 -8.37 -9.92
CA VAL A 34 -6.59 -7.69 -9.40
C VAL A 34 -6.27 -6.28 -8.90
N VAL A 35 -4.98 -5.99 -8.69
CA VAL A 35 -4.50 -4.64 -8.43
C VAL A 35 -4.48 -3.82 -9.73
N PRO A 36 -4.73 -2.49 -9.65
CA PRO A 36 -4.61 -1.60 -10.81
C PRO A 36 -3.27 -1.76 -11.52
N SER A 37 -3.24 -1.54 -12.84
CA SER A 37 -2.06 -1.80 -13.70
C SER A 37 -0.78 -1.12 -13.22
N TRP A 38 -0.91 0.06 -12.61
CA TRP A 38 0.12 0.93 -12.07
C TRP A 38 0.56 0.59 -10.63
N MET A 39 -0.03 -0.45 -10.03
CA MET A 39 0.46 -1.05 -8.79
C MET A 39 1.08 -2.41 -9.05
N ASN A 40 2.10 -2.74 -8.27
CA ASN A 40 2.72 -4.05 -8.30
C ASN A 40 2.70 -4.68 -6.91
N VAL A 41 2.11 -5.86 -6.84
CA VAL A 41 2.08 -6.70 -5.65
C VAL A 41 2.56 -8.09 -6.05
N GLY A 42 3.37 -8.68 -5.19
CA GLY A 42 4.01 -9.95 -5.42
C GLY A 42 3.16 -11.18 -5.16
N LEU A 43 3.69 -12.32 -5.61
CA LEU A 43 3.14 -13.67 -5.39
C LEU A 43 3.62 -14.28 -4.06
N LEU A 44 4.63 -13.70 -3.41
CA LEU A 44 4.96 -14.07 -2.04
C LEU A 44 3.91 -13.47 -1.12
N LEU A 45 3.08 -14.32 -0.50
CA LEU A 45 2.12 -13.86 0.50
C LEU A 45 2.81 -13.68 1.85
N ALA A 46 2.53 -12.54 2.47
CA ALA A 46 2.77 -12.40 3.90
C ALA A 46 1.79 -13.33 4.66
N PRO A 47 2.19 -13.95 5.77
CA PRO A 47 1.27 -14.75 6.58
C PRO A 47 0.05 -13.96 7.03
N ALA A 48 -1.01 -14.67 7.42
CA ALA A 48 -2.24 -14.08 7.93
C ALA A 48 -1.93 -13.04 9.03
N GLY A 49 -2.55 -11.87 8.94
CA GLY A 49 -2.34 -10.76 9.89
C GLY A 49 -1.13 -9.86 9.61
N VAL A 50 -0.38 -10.07 8.51
CA VAL A 50 0.74 -9.19 8.11
C VAL A 50 0.34 -8.36 6.88
N PRO A 51 0.58 -7.03 6.89
CA PRO A 51 0.30 -6.20 5.72
C PRO A 51 1.25 -6.58 4.57
N GLN A 52 0.71 -6.62 3.36
CA GLN A 52 1.47 -6.93 2.16
C GLN A 52 2.18 -5.66 1.65
N PRO A 53 3.49 -5.68 1.36
CA PRO A 53 4.14 -4.54 0.75
C PRO A 53 3.64 -4.26 -0.66
N VAL A 54 3.30 -3.01 -0.93
CA VAL A 54 2.78 -2.57 -2.24
C VAL A 54 3.80 -1.68 -2.92
N LEU A 55 4.18 -2.04 -4.14
CA LEU A 55 5.11 -1.28 -4.96
C LEU A 55 4.38 -0.31 -5.89
N LEU A 56 4.74 0.97 -5.76
CA LEU A 56 4.29 2.08 -6.60
C LEU A 56 5.49 2.63 -7.38
N ASP A 57 5.41 2.56 -8.72
CA ASP A 57 6.47 2.98 -9.66
C ASP A 57 6.01 4.09 -10.62
N GLY A 58 4.81 4.63 -10.42
CA GLY A 58 4.26 5.66 -11.29
C GLY A 58 2.99 6.31 -10.77
N LYS A 59 2.50 7.27 -11.57
CA LYS A 59 1.20 7.89 -11.33
C LYS A 59 0.08 6.90 -11.58
N PRO A 60 -1.02 7.01 -10.84
CA PRO A 60 -2.14 6.15 -11.09
C PRO A 60 -2.83 6.50 -12.41
N ASP A 61 -3.19 5.45 -13.16
CA ASP A 61 -3.98 5.54 -14.39
C ASP A 61 -5.43 5.22 -14.07
N PHE A 62 -6.20 6.24 -13.72
CA PHE A 62 -7.63 6.13 -13.40
C PHE A 62 -8.49 6.85 -14.44
N ASP A 63 -9.66 6.27 -14.71
CA ASP A 63 -10.71 6.96 -15.44
C ASP A 63 -11.60 7.82 -14.50
N ASN A 64 -12.52 8.58 -15.09
CA ASN A 64 -13.46 9.45 -14.37
C ASN A 64 -14.84 8.80 -14.14
N THR A 65 -14.93 7.47 -14.17
CA THR A 65 -16.21 6.78 -13.95
C THR A 65 -16.67 6.85 -12.49
N ARG A 66 -15.76 7.17 -11.57
CA ARG A 66 -15.96 7.22 -10.12
C ARG A 66 -15.26 8.43 -9.53
N THR A 67 -15.75 8.88 -8.38
CA THR A 67 -15.04 9.83 -7.53
C THR A 67 -13.79 9.19 -6.91
N VAL A 68 -12.88 10.02 -6.42
CA VAL A 68 -11.65 9.59 -5.75
C VAL A 68 -11.94 8.63 -4.59
N MET A 69 -12.91 8.97 -3.72
CA MET A 69 -13.26 8.10 -2.60
C MET A 69 -13.87 6.78 -3.05
N GLU A 70 -14.75 6.80 -4.06
CA GLU A 70 -15.32 5.57 -4.63
C GLU A 70 -14.26 4.66 -5.24
N TRP A 71 -13.21 5.24 -5.83
CA TRP A 71 -12.06 4.49 -6.31
C TRP A 71 -11.25 3.85 -5.17
N ILE A 72 -10.91 4.60 -4.11
CA ILE A 72 -10.17 4.07 -2.95
C ILE A 72 -10.95 2.90 -2.32
N VAL A 73 -12.25 3.07 -2.13
CA VAL A 73 -13.13 2.02 -1.60
C VAL A 73 -13.18 0.81 -2.52
N GLN A 74 -13.36 1.02 -3.83
CA GLN A 74 -13.45 -0.09 -4.78
C GLN A 74 -12.15 -0.90 -4.84
N VAL A 75 -10.99 -0.24 -4.86
CA VAL A 75 -9.69 -0.93 -4.81
C VAL A 75 -9.59 -1.80 -3.56
N GLY A 76 -10.06 -1.31 -2.42
CA GLY A 76 -10.14 -2.09 -1.18
C GLY A 76 -11.05 -3.32 -1.32
N ILE A 77 -12.26 -3.14 -1.86
CA ILE A 77 -13.22 -4.25 -2.09
C ILE A 77 -12.61 -5.29 -3.01
N ASP A 78 -12.10 -4.90 -4.17
CA ASP A 78 -11.55 -5.79 -5.18
C ASP A 78 -10.37 -6.60 -4.61
N SER A 79 -9.52 -5.96 -3.81
CA SER A 79 -8.36 -6.59 -3.19
C SER A 79 -8.77 -7.59 -2.10
N VAL A 80 -9.72 -7.23 -1.22
CA VAL A 80 -10.22 -8.15 -0.19
C VAL A 80 -10.92 -9.36 -0.83
N GLU A 81 -11.78 -9.13 -1.82
CA GLU A 81 -12.43 -10.22 -2.54
C GLU A 81 -11.44 -11.18 -3.21
N HIS A 82 -10.33 -10.67 -3.72
CA HIS A 82 -9.28 -11.49 -4.30
C HIS A 82 -8.65 -12.43 -3.26
N HIS A 83 -8.31 -11.90 -2.09
CA HIS A 83 -7.75 -12.72 -1.02
C HIS A 83 -8.77 -13.76 -0.51
N CYS A 84 -10.05 -13.40 -0.36
CA CYS A 84 -11.11 -14.35 0.04
C CYS A 84 -11.33 -15.49 -0.98
N LYS A 85 -11.13 -15.25 -2.28
CA LYS A 85 -11.28 -16.28 -3.33
C LYS A 85 -10.11 -17.27 -3.34
N ASN A 86 -8.95 -16.85 -2.86
CA ASN A 86 -7.72 -17.63 -2.86
C ASN A 86 -7.48 -18.38 -1.55
N SER A 87 -8.19 -18.03 -0.47
CA SER A 87 -8.13 -18.73 0.81
C SER A 87 -9.01 -19.98 0.80
N VAL A 88 -8.38 -21.15 0.96
CA VAL A 88 -9.08 -22.43 1.04
C VAL A 88 -9.82 -22.53 2.38
N GLY A 89 -11.15 -22.64 2.34
CA GLY A 89 -11.97 -23.00 3.51
C GLY A 89 -12.49 -21.85 4.38
N GLN A 90 -12.48 -20.61 3.90
CA GLN A 90 -13.13 -19.50 4.61
C GLN A 90 -14.62 -19.40 4.28
N GLU A 91 -15.43 -19.28 5.33
CA GLU A 91 -16.86 -18.94 5.22
C GLU A 91 -17.01 -17.53 4.61
N GLN A 92 -18.05 -17.34 3.80
CA GLN A 92 -18.33 -16.04 3.16
C GLN A 92 -18.42 -14.94 4.22
N MET A 93 -17.49 -13.98 4.13
CA MET A 93 -17.46 -12.78 4.97
C MET A 93 -18.78 -12.01 4.86
N ASP A 94 -19.26 -11.39 5.95
CA ASP A 94 -20.42 -10.49 5.87
C ASP A 94 -20.06 -9.29 4.99
N SER A 95 -20.64 -9.30 3.78
CA SER A 95 -20.40 -8.28 2.75
C SER A 95 -20.74 -6.86 3.23
N THR A 96 -21.65 -6.69 4.20
CA THR A 96 -22.09 -5.37 4.65
C THR A 96 -21.12 -4.78 5.66
N ALA A 97 -20.76 -5.55 6.69
CA ALA A 97 -19.80 -5.11 7.70
C ALA A 97 -18.40 -4.87 7.10
N THR A 98 -17.96 -5.74 6.19
CA THR A 98 -16.69 -5.61 5.46
C THR A 98 -16.66 -4.32 4.63
N ALA A 99 -17.74 -4.01 3.91
CA ALA A 99 -17.83 -2.79 3.13
C ALA A 99 -17.84 -1.51 4.00
N ALA A 100 -18.39 -1.59 5.21
CA ALA A 100 -18.34 -0.49 6.17
C ALA A 100 -16.91 -0.26 6.69
N LEU A 101 -16.20 -1.32 7.07
CA LEU A 101 -14.80 -1.26 7.49
C LEU A 101 -13.90 -0.70 6.39
N ILE A 102 -14.01 -1.22 5.17
CA ILE A 102 -13.24 -0.75 4.00
C ILE A 102 -13.48 0.74 3.77
N ARG A 103 -14.72 1.21 3.91
CA ARG A 103 -15.05 2.63 3.75
C ARG A 103 -14.45 3.49 4.86
N SER A 104 -14.46 3.02 6.11
CA SER A 104 -13.81 3.73 7.23
C SER A 104 -12.31 3.86 6.97
N LEU A 105 -11.63 2.75 6.65
CA LEU A 105 -10.19 2.76 6.37
C LEU A 105 -9.83 3.63 5.16
N ALA A 106 -10.64 3.63 4.10
CA ALA A 106 -10.44 4.50 2.96
C ALA A 106 -10.50 5.99 3.35
N GLN A 107 -11.42 6.36 4.25
CA GLN A 107 -11.51 7.72 4.79
C GLN A 107 -10.32 8.05 5.68
N ASP A 108 -9.89 7.12 6.53
CA ASP A 108 -8.75 7.28 7.43
C ASP A 108 -7.45 7.47 6.62
N PHE A 109 -7.17 6.64 5.64
CA PHE A 109 -5.98 6.79 4.79
C PHE A 109 -6.02 8.06 3.96
N ALA A 110 -7.17 8.42 3.38
CA ALA A 110 -7.30 9.69 2.66
C ALA A 110 -7.04 10.90 3.57
N SER A 111 -7.54 10.85 4.81
CA SER A 111 -7.33 11.88 5.83
C SER A 111 -5.86 11.96 6.26
N LEU A 112 -5.22 10.81 6.55
CA LEU A 112 -3.81 10.75 6.92
C LEU A 112 -2.92 11.30 5.81
N LEU A 113 -3.24 10.99 4.56
CA LEU A 113 -2.55 11.51 3.38
C LEU A 113 -2.93 12.96 3.04
N GLN A 114 -3.80 13.57 3.85
CA GLN A 114 -4.26 14.96 3.71
C GLN A 114 -4.90 15.25 2.35
N LEU A 115 -5.59 14.27 1.77
CA LEU A 115 -6.48 14.49 0.64
C LEU A 115 -7.68 15.30 1.11
N PRO A 116 -7.91 16.51 0.56
CA PRO A 116 -9.01 17.35 1.01
C PRO A 116 -10.37 16.67 0.77
N THR A 117 -11.32 16.82 1.70
CA THR A 117 -12.65 16.18 1.60
C THR A 117 -13.38 16.52 0.30
N ASN A 118 -13.28 17.76 -0.17
CA ASN A 118 -13.89 18.18 -1.44
C ASN A 118 -13.24 17.49 -2.65
N ARG A 119 -11.96 17.08 -2.55
CA ARG A 119 -11.26 16.31 -3.57
C ARG A 119 -11.64 14.84 -3.56
N CYS A 120 -11.92 14.29 -2.39
CA CYS A 120 -12.46 12.94 -2.25
C CYS A 120 -13.82 12.76 -2.98
N SER A 121 -14.60 13.84 -3.12
CA SER A 121 -15.86 13.86 -3.89
C SER A 121 -15.71 14.26 -5.36
N SER A 122 -14.50 14.59 -5.83
CA SER A 122 -14.22 14.91 -7.25
C SER A 122 -13.72 13.69 -8.02
N VAL A 123 -13.62 13.78 -9.34
CA VAL A 123 -13.04 12.72 -10.18
C VAL A 123 -11.51 12.85 -10.24
N PRO A 124 -10.76 11.76 -10.53
CA PRO A 124 -9.30 11.77 -10.55
C PRO A 124 -8.64 12.84 -11.43
N LEU A 125 -9.23 13.17 -12.60
CA LEU A 125 -8.67 14.22 -13.47
C LEU A 125 -8.71 15.63 -12.87
N ASP A 126 -9.57 15.88 -11.88
CA ASP A 126 -9.67 17.20 -11.23
C ASP A 126 -8.60 17.41 -10.14
N LEU A 127 -7.83 16.35 -9.84
CA LEU A 127 -6.75 16.38 -8.88
C LEU A 127 -5.50 17.05 -9.48
N SER A 128 -4.86 17.89 -8.67
CA SER A 128 -3.50 18.37 -8.94
C SER A 128 -2.50 17.20 -8.94
N PRO A 129 -1.30 17.37 -9.54
CA PRO A 129 -0.31 16.30 -9.59
C PRO A 129 0.01 15.67 -8.22
N SER A 130 0.15 16.48 -7.16
CA SER A 130 0.41 15.97 -5.81
C SER A 130 -0.77 15.20 -5.24
N GLU A 131 -2.00 15.65 -5.51
CA GLU A 131 -3.22 14.95 -5.07
C GLU A 131 -3.37 13.61 -5.80
N GLN A 132 -2.98 13.50 -7.08
CA GLN A 132 -2.99 12.23 -7.80
C GLN A 132 -2.04 11.20 -7.17
N TYR A 133 -0.84 11.61 -6.75
CA TYR A 133 0.08 10.72 -6.03
C TYR A 133 -0.48 10.30 -4.67
N LEU A 134 -1.01 11.23 -3.89
CA LEU A 134 -1.61 10.93 -2.59
C LEU A 134 -2.81 9.99 -2.73
N PHE A 135 -3.63 10.18 -3.75
CA PHE A 135 -4.70 9.25 -4.11
C PHE A 135 -4.16 7.86 -4.46
N GLY A 136 -3.12 7.78 -5.31
CA GLY A 136 -2.47 6.51 -5.63
C GLY A 136 -1.93 5.79 -4.39
N ILE A 137 -1.30 6.53 -3.47
CA ILE A 137 -0.81 6.00 -2.19
C ILE A 137 -1.97 5.53 -1.32
N ALA A 138 -3.09 6.25 -1.25
CA ALA A 138 -4.27 5.84 -0.49
C ALA A 138 -4.83 4.49 -0.99
N CYS A 139 -4.92 4.32 -2.31
CA CYS A 139 -5.26 3.03 -2.89
C CYS A 139 -4.22 1.95 -2.53
N GLY A 140 -2.92 2.27 -2.58
CA GLY A 140 -1.86 1.34 -2.19
C GLY A 140 -1.97 0.90 -0.72
N CYS A 141 -2.40 1.80 0.17
CA CYS A 141 -2.67 1.48 1.57
C CYS A 141 -3.79 0.44 1.70
N MET A 142 -4.89 0.60 0.94
CA MET A 142 -5.99 -0.36 0.92
C MET A 142 -5.54 -1.75 0.45
N VAL A 143 -4.73 -1.80 -0.60
CA VAL A 143 -4.14 -3.06 -1.11
C VAL A 143 -3.20 -3.69 -0.08
N SER A 144 -2.42 -2.88 0.64
CA SER A 144 -1.47 -3.39 1.63
C SER A 144 -2.17 -4.10 2.79
N VAL A 145 -3.32 -3.59 3.24
CA VAL A 145 -4.05 -4.14 4.38
C VAL A 145 -5.12 -5.18 4.01
N SER A 146 -5.42 -5.37 2.72
CA SER A 146 -6.48 -6.28 2.29
C SER A 146 -6.32 -7.75 2.71
N PRO A 147 -5.11 -8.36 2.79
CA PRO A 147 -4.98 -9.73 3.26
C PRO A 147 -5.44 -9.89 4.72
N ILE A 148 -5.21 -8.87 5.55
CA ILE A 148 -5.62 -8.86 6.95
C ILE A 148 -7.14 -8.83 7.05
N ILE A 149 -7.77 -7.88 6.34
CA ILE A 149 -9.23 -7.73 6.31
C ILE A 149 -9.89 -9.05 5.87
N ALA A 150 -9.39 -9.67 4.80
CA ALA A 150 -9.88 -10.96 4.30
C ALA A 150 -9.72 -12.12 5.31
N SER A 151 -8.81 -11.99 6.27
CA SER A 151 -8.56 -13.01 7.31
C SER A 151 -9.32 -12.77 8.62
N MET A 152 -10.08 -11.67 8.75
CA MET A 152 -10.78 -11.32 10.00
C MET A 152 -11.99 -12.26 10.26
N PRO A 153 -12.17 -12.77 11.49
CA PRO A 153 -13.34 -13.56 11.87
C PRO A 153 -14.66 -12.77 11.79
N LEU A 154 -15.75 -13.41 11.35
CA LEU A 154 -17.08 -12.78 11.23
C LEU A 154 -17.61 -12.16 12.54
N GLU A 155 -17.25 -12.69 13.70
CA GLU A 155 -17.73 -12.22 15.01
C GLU A 155 -17.00 -10.96 15.52
N SER A 156 -15.86 -10.61 14.90
CA SER A 156 -15.03 -9.46 15.30
C SER A 156 -15.38 -8.15 14.59
N ALA A 157 -16.38 -8.16 13.70
CA ALA A 157 -16.83 -6.98 12.96
C ALA A 157 -17.74 -6.03 13.79
N SER A 158 -17.59 -6.03 15.12
CA SER A 158 -18.15 -4.97 15.94
C SER A 158 -17.26 -3.73 15.82
N LEU A 159 -17.86 -2.57 15.56
CA LEU A 159 -17.17 -1.29 15.31
C LEU A 159 -16.24 -0.84 16.47
N ASP A 160 -16.37 -1.45 17.65
CA ASP A 160 -15.58 -1.14 18.84
C ASP A 160 -14.27 -1.94 18.95
N GLU A 161 -14.14 -3.03 18.21
CA GLU A 161 -12.89 -3.79 18.11
C GLU A 161 -12.32 -3.65 16.70
N THR A 162 -11.83 -2.44 16.38
CA THR A 162 -10.68 -2.33 15.48
C THR A 162 -9.52 -3.06 16.15
N THR A 163 -9.56 -4.39 16.14
CA THR A 163 -8.43 -5.27 16.38
C THR A 163 -7.35 -4.79 15.42
N SER A 164 -6.45 -3.99 15.97
CA SER A 164 -5.45 -3.13 15.34
C SER A 164 -5.06 -3.59 13.94
N ILE A 165 -5.79 -3.17 12.90
CA ILE A 165 -5.36 -3.40 11.51
C ILE A 165 -3.99 -2.75 11.39
N PRO A 166 -2.92 -3.52 11.12
CA PRO A 166 -1.60 -2.96 10.98
C PRO A 166 -1.56 -1.87 9.92
N TYR A 167 -0.75 -0.86 10.16
CA TYR A 167 -0.51 0.18 9.17
C TYR A 167 0.18 -0.39 7.91
N PRO A 168 -0.05 0.23 6.75
CA PRO A 168 0.40 -0.30 5.47
C PRO A 168 1.92 -0.28 5.31
N ILE A 169 2.43 -1.14 4.43
CA ILE A 169 3.81 -1.13 3.95
C ILE A 169 3.80 -0.68 2.48
N ILE A 170 4.37 0.50 2.23
CA ILE A 170 4.39 1.10 0.89
C ILE A 170 5.84 1.23 0.39
N LEU A 171 6.05 0.84 -0.86
CA LEU A 171 7.34 0.81 -1.52
C LEU A 171 7.29 1.78 -2.70
N PHE A 172 8.18 2.78 -2.72
CA PHE A 172 8.33 3.73 -3.83
C PHE A 172 9.56 3.37 -4.64
N ASP A 173 9.41 3.17 -5.95
CA ASP A 173 10.53 2.91 -6.85
C ASP A 173 10.57 4.05 -7.88
N GLU A 174 11.48 4.99 -7.64
CA GLU A 174 11.67 6.21 -8.44
C GLU A 174 10.40 7.07 -8.61
N LEU A 175 9.41 6.88 -7.72
CA LEU A 175 8.05 7.44 -7.84
C LEU A 175 8.01 8.96 -8.10
N PHE A 176 8.97 9.69 -7.53
CA PHE A 176 9.07 11.14 -7.59
C PHE A 176 10.30 11.66 -8.35
N ASP A 177 11.11 10.77 -8.96
CA ASP A 177 12.41 11.16 -9.55
C ASP A 177 12.25 12.07 -10.77
N THR A 178 11.10 12.03 -11.43
CA THR A 178 10.77 12.89 -12.58
C THR A 178 9.94 14.12 -12.20
N GLU A 179 9.55 14.25 -10.93
CA GLU A 179 8.65 15.30 -10.45
C GLU A 179 9.37 16.59 -10.05
N TYR A 180 8.59 17.67 -9.97
CA TYR A 180 9.05 18.94 -9.44
C TYR A 180 9.04 18.94 -7.91
N SER A 181 10.03 19.57 -7.28
CA SER A 181 10.17 19.61 -5.82
C SER A 181 8.91 20.08 -5.09
N GLY A 182 8.18 21.06 -5.62
CA GLY A 182 6.94 21.54 -5.01
C GLY A 182 5.77 20.55 -5.06
N THR A 183 5.75 19.61 -6.00
CA THR A 183 4.80 18.48 -5.99
C THR A 183 5.18 17.52 -4.86
N VAL A 184 6.46 17.17 -4.78
CA VAL A 184 6.98 16.20 -3.80
C VAL A 184 6.81 16.71 -2.37
N GLU A 185 7.10 17.99 -2.10
CA GLU A 185 6.93 18.60 -0.78
C GLU A 185 5.48 18.49 -0.27
N LYS A 186 4.49 18.66 -1.15
CA LYS A 186 3.07 18.50 -0.79
C LYS A 186 2.75 17.04 -0.46
N CYS A 187 3.29 16.09 -1.21
CA CYS A 187 3.12 14.66 -0.94
C CYS A 187 3.80 14.24 0.37
N ASN A 188 5.01 14.75 0.62
CA ASN A 188 5.83 14.43 1.79
C ASN A 188 5.10 14.67 3.11
N ARG A 189 4.28 15.72 3.19
CA ARG A 189 3.52 16.00 4.41
C ARG A 189 2.47 14.93 4.72
N GLY A 190 1.77 14.43 3.70
CA GLY A 190 0.84 13.31 3.85
C GLY A 190 1.54 11.99 4.15
N ILE A 191 2.66 11.74 3.46
CA ILE A 191 3.49 10.54 3.67
C ILE A 191 4.07 10.51 5.10
N LEU A 192 4.58 11.64 5.58
CA LEU A 192 5.10 11.77 6.94
C LEU A 192 4.01 11.47 7.98
N ASN A 193 2.82 12.03 7.81
CA ASN A 193 1.70 11.76 8.72
C ASN A 193 1.34 10.27 8.73
N LEU A 194 1.37 9.59 7.58
CA LEU A 194 1.15 8.16 7.49
C LEU A 194 2.23 7.36 8.26
N ILE A 195 3.50 7.76 8.13
CA ILE A 195 4.64 7.15 8.85
C ILE A 195 4.53 7.37 10.36
N GLU A 196 4.17 8.58 10.80
CA GLU A 196 4.00 8.93 12.23
C GLU A 196 2.89 8.10 12.89
N HIS A 197 1.91 7.63 12.12
CA HIS A 197 0.86 6.75 12.61
C HIS A 197 1.26 5.26 12.62
N GLY A 198 2.38 4.90 12.00
CA GLY A 198 2.96 3.55 12.07
C GLY A 198 3.16 2.85 10.73
N ALA A 199 2.87 3.51 9.60
CA ALA A 199 3.13 2.92 8.30
C ALA A 199 4.64 2.82 8.03
N VAL A 200 5.01 1.81 7.26
CA VAL A 200 6.38 1.62 6.80
C VAL A 200 6.46 2.06 5.35
N VAL A 201 7.33 3.04 5.08
CA VAL A 201 7.60 3.51 3.72
C VAL A 201 9.07 3.25 3.39
N VAL A 202 9.32 2.56 2.28
CA VAL A 202 10.67 2.35 1.73
C VAL A 202 10.72 3.01 0.36
N SER A 203 11.69 3.90 0.15
CA SER A 203 11.85 4.62 -1.11
C SER A 203 13.21 4.31 -1.73
N ALA A 204 13.20 3.86 -2.98
CA ALA A 204 14.37 3.81 -3.85
C ALA A 204 14.32 5.04 -4.78
N THR A 205 15.36 5.86 -4.75
CA THR A 205 15.37 7.15 -5.47
C THR A 205 16.80 7.59 -5.81
N HIS A 206 16.95 8.30 -6.92
CA HIS A 206 18.15 9.06 -7.27
C HIS A 206 18.15 10.49 -6.73
N ARG A 207 17.08 10.92 -6.05
CA ARG A 207 16.90 12.26 -5.45
C ARG A 207 16.68 12.18 -3.93
N PRO A 208 17.68 11.73 -3.15
CA PRO A 208 17.56 11.54 -1.70
C PRO A 208 17.19 12.83 -0.94
N GLU A 209 17.50 14.01 -1.50
CA GLU A 209 17.15 15.32 -0.94
C GLU A 209 15.63 15.50 -0.76
N TYR A 210 14.80 14.80 -1.53
CA TYR A 210 13.34 14.85 -1.40
C TYR A 210 12.82 14.20 -0.11
N PHE A 211 13.60 13.31 0.49
CA PHE A 211 13.18 12.55 1.67
C PHE A 211 13.98 12.89 2.94
N GLY A 212 14.94 13.81 2.84
CA GLY A 212 15.91 14.06 3.90
C GLY A 212 15.30 14.42 5.26
N SER A 213 14.12 15.05 5.29
CA SER A 213 13.40 15.44 6.51
C SER A 213 12.50 14.36 7.10
N MET A 214 12.21 13.28 6.38
CA MET A 214 11.33 12.19 6.82
C MET A 214 12.04 10.84 6.99
N SER A 215 13.22 10.68 6.38
CA SER A 215 13.96 9.42 6.43
C SER A 215 14.55 9.18 7.82
N SER A 216 14.09 8.13 8.51
CA SER A 216 14.70 7.62 9.74
C SER A 216 15.96 6.78 9.48
N ARG A 217 16.15 6.32 8.24
CA ARG A 217 17.30 5.53 7.80
C ARG A 217 17.57 5.75 6.31
N VAL A 218 18.83 5.83 5.93
CA VAL A 218 19.28 5.95 4.53
C VAL A 218 20.29 4.85 4.26
N ILE A 219 20.03 4.07 3.21
CA ILE A 219 20.92 2.98 2.77
C ILE A 219 21.40 3.32 1.36
N THR A 220 22.72 3.42 1.19
CA THR A 220 23.33 3.67 -0.13
C THR A 220 23.75 2.35 -0.74
N LEU A 221 23.30 2.07 -1.96
CA LEU A 221 23.67 0.87 -2.71
C LEU A 221 24.59 1.22 -3.88
N SER A 222 25.53 0.32 -4.20
CA SER A 222 26.34 0.42 -5.43
C SER A 222 26.74 -0.97 -5.91
N GLY A 223 26.49 -1.24 -7.19
CA GLY A 223 26.82 -2.53 -7.80
C GLY A 223 26.24 -3.75 -7.07
N GLY A 224 25.05 -3.59 -6.45
CA GLY A 224 24.40 -4.64 -5.65
C GLY A 224 24.89 -4.76 -4.20
N ASN A 225 25.85 -3.94 -3.76
CA ASN A 225 26.38 -3.95 -2.40
C ASN A 225 25.86 -2.77 -1.58
N VAL A 226 25.67 -2.99 -0.28
CA VAL A 226 25.43 -1.90 0.69
C VAL A 226 26.75 -1.16 0.94
N LEU A 227 26.80 0.11 0.58
CA LEU A 227 27.95 0.98 0.83
C LEU A 227 27.85 1.65 2.20
N THR A 228 26.69 2.22 2.51
CA THR A 228 26.44 2.89 3.79
C THR A 228 25.04 2.57 4.31
N ASP A 229 24.91 2.62 5.63
CA ASP A 229 23.67 2.35 6.36
C ASP A 229 23.60 3.32 7.55
N GLU A 230 22.91 4.43 7.34
CA GLU A 230 22.86 5.56 8.27
C GLU A 230 21.47 5.62 8.92
N ARG A 231 21.43 5.53 10.27
CA ARG A 231 20.21 5.83 11.04
C ARG A 231 20.21 7.30 11.45
N ARG A 232 19.05 7.94 11.40
CA ARG A 232 18.83 9.35 11.74
C ARG A 232 17.93 9.49 12.96
#